data_AF-A0A438CHB0-F1
#
_entry.id   AF-A0A438CHB0-F1
#
_cell.length_a   1.000
_cell.length_b   1.000
_cell.length_c   1.000
_cell.angle_alpha   90.00
_cell.angle_beta   90.00
_cell.angle_gamma   90.00
#
_symmetry.space_group_name_H-M   'P 1'
#
loop_
_entity.id
_entity.type
_entity.pdbx_description
1 polymer ?
#
loop_
_entity_poly.entity_id
_entity_poly.type
_entity_poly.pdbx_seq_one_letter_code
_entity_poly.pdbx_strand_id
1 'polypeptide(L)'
;MALVAHYDLELHQMDVKTAFLNGNIDETIYMVQPENFESNNSKQLVCRLKKSIYGLKQASRQWYRKFDQMITSFGFKENTVDQCIYLKFSGSKFIILVLYVDDILLASSDVGLLHETKRFLSSKFDMKDLGDASFVLGIQIYRDRPRGILRLSQKAYIDKVLSRFGMSNCAPGNTHVAKGDKFSLHQCPKNELDNRRSTSSYIFMLAGEAVSWKSVKQTLIASSTMEAEFIACYEASNHGIWLRNFITRLRIVDGVEKPLRINCDNKAAELYSKNNRSSSKSNHIDIKFLVVKERVQSLQVSIEHISTNSMIADPLTKGLPPKVYHEHVTHMGVVHIDDVLV
;
A
#
# COMPACT_ATOMS: atom_id res chain seq x y z
N MET A 1 7.09 -7.17 2.24
CA MET A 1 8.45 -6.66 2.54
C MET A 1 8.78 -6.73 4.02
N ALA A 2 8.06 -6.07 4.92
CA ALA A 2 8.34 -6.19 6.37
C ALA A 2 8.40 -7.64 6.87
N LEU A 3 7.45 -8.49 6.47
CA LEU A 3 7.48 -9.93 6.79
C LEU A 3 8.68 -10.67 6.18
N VAL A 4 9.14 -10.24 5.00
CA VAL A 4 10.31 -10.84 4.33
C VAL A 4 11.56 -10.56 5.15
N ALA A 5 11.73 -9.31 5.60
CA ALA A 5 12.86 -8.93 6.45
C ALA A 5 12.78 -9.62 7.82
N HIS A 6 11.60 -9.59 8.47
CA HIS A 6 11.41 -10.13 9.81
C HIS A 6 11.67 -11.64 9.91
N TYR A 7 11.24 -12.43 8.92
CA TYR A 7 11.43 -13.87 8.89
C TYR A 7 12.57 -14.33 7.97
N ASP A 8 13.38 -13.41 7.46
CA ASP A 8 14.44 -13.63 6.47
C ASP A 8 14.03 -14.52 5.27
N LEU A 9 12.84 -14.27 4.71
CA LEU A 9 12.28 -15.10 3.64
C LEU A 9 13.05 -14.94 2.32
N GLU A 10 13.13 -15.99 1.51
CA GLU A 10 13.52 -15.86 0.11
C GLU A 10 12.53 -14.98 -0.63
N LEU A 11 13.01 -14.06 -1.47
CA LEU A 11 12.15 -13.12 -2.18
C LEU A 11 12.50 -13.09 -3.66
N HIS A 12 11.72 -13.81 -4.46
CA HIS A 12 11.91 -13.88 -5.90
C HIS A 12 10.77 -13.26 -6.68
N GLN A 13 11.05 -12.82 -7.90
CA GLN A 13 10.05 -12.30 -8.82
C GLN A 13 9.96 -13.18 -10.07
N MET A 14 8.75 -13.32 -10.59
CA MET A 14 8.49 -13.89 -11.91
C MET A 14 7.53 -12.96 -12.66
N ASP A 15 7.59 -13.03 -13.99
CA ASP A 15 6.74 -12.25 -14.88
C ASP A 15 6.03 -13.19 -15.86
N VAL A 16 4.71 -13.02 -16.00
CA VAL A 16 3.90 -13.80 -16.94
C VAL A 16 3.88 -13.10 -18.28
N LYS A 17 4.43 -13.74 -19.32
CA LYS A 17 4.36 -13.16 -20.65
C LYS A 17 2.92 -13.11 -21.13
N THR A 18 2.49 -11.93 -21.59
CA THR A 18 1.17 -11.72 -22.19
C THR A 18 0.02 -12.19 -21.30
N ALA A 19 0.01 -11.81 -20.02
CA ALA A 19 -0.94 -12.27 -19.00
C ALA A 19 -2.40 -12.36 -19.49
N PHE A 20 -2.92 -11.32 -20.15
CA PHE A 20 -4.30 -11.30 -20.64
C PHE A 20 -4.58 -12.30 -21.77
N LEU A 21 -3.57 -12.73 -22.53
CA LEU A 21 -3.74 -13.74 -23.58
C LEU A 21 -3.91 -15.16 -23.02
N ASN A 22 -3.73 -15.35 -21.72
CA ASN A 22 -3.94 -16.64 -21.07
C ASN A 22 -5.39 -16.83 -20.57
N GLY A 23 -6.18 -15.75 -20.47
CA GLY A 23 -7.57 -15.82 -20.03
C GLY A 23 -8.50 -16.44 -21.07
N ASN A 24 -9.44 -17.25 -20.60
CA ASN A 24 -10.50 -17.81 -21.44
C ASN A 24 -11.65 -16.79 -21.57
N ILE A 25 -12.30 -16.75 -22.74
CA ILE A 25 -13.52 -15.93 -22.93
C ILE A 25 -14.72 -16.85 -22.82
N ASP A 26 -15.69 -16.47 -21.97
CA ASP A 26 -16.96 -17.18 -21.80
C ASP A 26 -17.98 -16.75 -22.88
N GLU A 27 -17.91 -15.50 -23.34
CA GLU A 27 -18.77 -14.96 -24.39
C GLU A 27 -18.21 -15.13 -25.81
N THR A 28 -19.09 -15.14 -26.81
CA THR A 28 -18.66 -15.06 -28.21
C THR A 28 -18.41 -13.60 -28.59
N ILE A 29 -17.15 -13.24 -28.85
CA ILE A 29 -16.74 -11.88 -29.23
C ILE A 29 -16.08 -11.91 -30.60
N TYR A 30 -16.48 -10.97 -31.44
CA TYR A 30 -15.87 -10.72 -32.74
C TYR A 30 -15.17 -9.36 -32.73
N MET A 31 -14.06 -9.25 -33.46
CA MET A 31 -13.38 -7.98 -33.73
C MET A 31 -13.22 -7.78 -35.24
N VAL A 32 -13.15 -6.51 -35.65
CA VAL A 32 -12.74 -6.14 -37.00
C VAL A 32 -11.32 -6.67 -37.23
N GLN A 33 -11.02 -7.04 -38.47
CA GLN A 33 -9.67 -7.42 -38.84
C GLN A 33 -8.68 -6.27 -38.56
N PRO A 34 -7.44 -6.57 -38.12
CA PRO A 34 -6.41 -5.56 -38.00
C PRO A 34 -6.11 -4.91 -39.36
N GLU A 35 -5.70 -3.64 -39.33
CA GLU A 35 -5.22 -2.95 -40.53
C GLU A 35 -4.12 -3.78 -41.21
N ASN A 36 -4.19 -3.86 -42.55
CA ASN A 36 -3.29 -4.65 -43.41
C ASN A 36 -3.47 -6.18 -43.36
N PHE A 37 -4.48 -6.70 -42.66
CA PHE A 37 -4.87 -8.12 -42.73
C PHE A 37 -5.93 -8.40 -43.82
N GLU A 38 -6.56 -7.35 -44.35
CA GLU A 38 -7.59 -7.45 -45.38
C GLU A 38 -6.99 -7.79 -46.75
N SER A 39 -7.21 -9.01 -47.23
CA SER A 39 -7.06 -9.35 -48.65
C SER A 39 -8.23 -8.81 -49.48
N ASN A 40 -8.07 -8.63 -50.79
CA ASN A 40 -9.08 -8.04 -51.68
C ASN A 40 -10.48 -8.71 -51.62
N ASN A 41 -10.57 -9.96 -51.15
CA ASN A 41 -11.82 -10.71 -50.98
C ASN A 41 -12.28 -10.87 -49.51
N SER A 42 -11.56 -10.33 -48.52
CA SER A 42 -11.85 -10.55 -47.10
C SER A 42 -12.40 -9.34 -46.35
N LYS A 43 -12.81 -8.26 -47.03
CA LYS A 43 -13.34 -7.03 -46.40
C LYS A 43 -14.59 -7.22 -45.51
N GLN A 44 -15.30 -8.34 -45.64
CA GLN A 44 -16.48 -8.66 -44.81
C GLN A 44 -16.22 -9.72 -43.73
N LEU A 45 -14.97 -10.18 -43.55
CA LEU A 45 -14.65 -11.14 -42.49
C LEU A 45 -14.42 -10.44 -41.15
N VAL A 46 -14.69 -11.15 -40.07
CA VAL A 46 -14.42 -10.72 -38.69
C VAL A 46 -13.62 -11.80 -37.97
N CYS A 47 -12.77 -11.40 -37.03
CA CYS A 47 -12.00 -12.33 -36.22
C CYS A 47 -12.80 -12.71 -34.97
N ARG A 48 -13.11 -14.00 -34.79
CA ARG A 48 -13.67 -14.50 -33.53
C ARG A 48 -12.55 -14.69 -32.51
N LEU A 49 -12.67 -14.05 -31.35
CA LEU A 49 -11.70 -14.20 -30.28
C LEU A 49 -11.88 -15.56 -29.58
N LYS A 50 -10.77 -16.29 -29.41
CA LYS A 50 -10.72 -17.57 -28.69
C LYS A 50 -10.23 -17.42 -27.24
N LYS A 51 -9.46 -16.37 -26.97
CA LYS A 51 -8.89 -16.02 -25.67
C LYS A 51 -8.97 -14.52 -25.47
N SER A 52 -8.89 -14.06 -24.23
CA SER A 52 -8.91 -12.63 -23.94
C SER A 52 -7.72 -11.92 -24.57
N ILE A 53 -7.92 -10.66 -24.93
CA ILE A 53 -6.88 -9.78 -25.49
C ILE A 53 -6.87 -8.45 -24.74
N TYR A 54 -5.77 -7.72 -24.88
CA TYR A 54 -5.67 -6.35 -24.38
C TYR A 54 -6.78 -5.47 -24.98
N GLY A 55 -7.36 -4.60 -24.16
CA GLY A 55 -8.47 -3.73 -24.54
C GLY A 55 -9.86 -4.29 -24.24
N LEU A 56 -10.02 -5.60 -23.99
CA LEU A 56 -11.29 -6.13 -23.50
C LEU A 56 -11.52 -5.73 -22.04
N LYS A 57 -12.70 -5.20 -21.73
CA LYS A 57 -13.10 -4.82 -20.35
C LYS A 57 -12.98 -5.97 -19.34
N GLN A 58 -13.12 -7.22 -19.79
CA GLN A 58 -13.07 -8.43 -18.96
C GLN A 58 -11.71 -9.14 -18.97
N ALA A 59 -10.72 -8.66 -19.73
CA ALA A 59 -9.43 -9.35 -19.90
C ALA A 59 -8.72 -9.63 -18.58
N SER A 60 -8.61 -8.61 -17.72
CA SER A 60 -7.98 -8.73 -16.40
C SER A 60 -8.69 -9.74 -15.51
N ARG A 61 -10.03 -9.73 -15.50
CA ARG A 61 -10.85 -10.69 -14.74
C ARG A 61 -10.66 -12.11 -15.24
N GLN A 62 -10.62 -12.33 -16.55
CA GLN A 62 -10.45 -13.69 -17.11
C GLN A 62 -9.05 -14.23 -16.88
N TRP A 63 -8.03 -13.37 -16.95
CA TRP A 63 -6.69 -13.71 -16.50
C TRP A 63 -6.68 -14.13 -15.02
N TYR A 64 -7.23 -13.28 -14.14
CA TYR A 64 -7.30 -13.56 -12.71
C TYR A 64 -7.96 -14.90 -12.41
N ARG A 65 -9.15 -15.17 -12.97
CA ARG A 65 -9.88 -16.43 -12.76
C ARG A 65 -9.08 -17.64 -13.24
N LYS A 66 -8.38 -17.51 -14.39
CA LYS A 66 -7.52 -18.58 -14.90
C LYS A 66 -6.35 -18.82 -13.94
N PHE A 67 -5.68 -17.77 -13.48
CA PHE A 67 -4.57 -17.89 -12.54
C PHE A 67 -5.01 -18.51 -11.22
N ASP A 68 -6.10 -17.99 -10.63
CA ASP A 68 -6.70 -18.45 -9.38
C ASP A 68 -7.00 -19.96 -9.41
N GLN A 69 -7.69 -20.43 -10.44
CA GLN A 69 -7.98 -21.86 -10.63
C GLN A 69 -6.71 -22.72 -10.66
N MET A 70 -5.66 -22.23 -11.34
CA MET A 70 -4.42 -22.98 -11.46
C MET A 70 -3.64 -23.00 -10.14
N ILE A 71 -3.50 -21.86 -9.45
CA ILE A 71 -2.69 -21.77 -8.24
C ILE A 71 -3.38 -22.46 -7.05
N THR A 72 -4.70 -22.37 -6.95
CA THR A 72 -5.49 -23.08 -5.93
C THR A 72 -5.44 -24.59 -6.14
N SER A 73 -5.45 -25.08 -7.39
CA SER A 73 -5.23 -26.51 -7.68
C SER A 73 -3.87 -27.04 -7.22
N PHE A 74 -2.89 -26.14 -7.04
CA PHE A 74 -1.56 -26.45 -6.52
C PHE A 74 -1.45 -26.31 -4.99
N GLY A 75 -2.59 -26.12 -4.30
CA GLY A 75 -2.68 -26.10 -2.84
C GLY A 75 -2.51 -24.72 -2.20
N PHE A 76 -2.41 -23.66 -2.99
CA PHE A 76 -2.49 -22.30 -2.45
C PHE A 76 -3.92 -21.96 -2.01
N LYS A 77 -4.03 -21.12 -0.99
CA LYS A 77 -5.28 -20.54 -0.49
C LYS A 77 -5.23 -19.03 -0.65
N GLU A 78 -6.24 -18.47 -1.30
CA GLU A 78 -6.46 -17.04 -1.45
C GLU A 78 -6.69 -16.37 -0.08
N ASN A 79 -6.14 -15.17 0.11
CA ASN A 79 -6.46 -14.32 1.24
C ASN A 79 -7.80 -13.61 0.99
N THR A 80 -8.76 -13.82 1.89
CA THR A 80 -10.11 -13.27 1.76
C THR A 80 -10.20 -11.75 1.93
N VAL A 81 -9.13 -11.10 2.37
CA VAL A 81 -9.06 -9.64 2.55
C VAL A 81 -8.40 -8.97 1.34
N ASP A 82 -7.44 -9.65 0.71
CA ASP A 82 -6.80 -9.22 -0.53
C ASP A 82 -6.62 -10.45 -1.44
N GLN A 83 -7.47 -10.52 -2.46
CA GLN A 83 -7.60 -11.64 -3.39
C GLN A 83 -6.36 -11.85 -4.28
N CYS A 84 -5.48 -10.86 -4.37
CA CYS A 84 -4.24 -10.97 -5.11
C CYS A 84 -3.13 -11.70 -4.32
N ILE A 85 -3.39 -12.08 -3.07
CA ILE A 85 -2.42 -12.70 -2.17
C ILE A 85 -2.83 -14.13 -1.86
N TYR A 86 -1.89 -15.05 -2.08
CA TYR A 86 -2.08 -16.47 -1.90
C TYR A 86 -1.05 -17.03 -0.91
N LEU A 87 -1.46 -18.01 -0.11
CA LEU A 87 -0.60 -18.67 0.85
C LEU A 87 -0.68 -20.19 0.71
N LYS A 88 0.48 -20.85 0.79
CA LYS A 88 0.58 -22.32 0.86
C LYS A 88 1.49 -22.69 2.03
N PHE A 89 1.03 -23.67 2.81
CA PHE A 89 1.79 -24.24 3.94
C PHE A 89 2.13 -25.70 3.64
N SER A 90 3.34 -26.12 3.99
CA SER A 90 3.83 -27.49 3.91
C SER A 90 4.58 -27.82 5.21
N GLY A 91 3.85 -28.34 6.19
CA GLY A 91 4.35 -28.47 7.56
C GLY A 91 4.67 -27.11 8.17
N SER A 92 5.91 -26.91 8.62
CA SER A 92 6.42 -25.63 9.13
C SER A 92 6.83 -24.64 8.04
N LYS A 93 6.91 -25.08 6.77
CA LYS A 93 7.32 -24.25 5.64
C LYS A 93 6.11 -23.52 5.07
N PHE A 94 6.31 -22.31 4.58
CA PHE A 94 5.26 -21.56 3.91
C PHE A 94 5.80 -20.73 2.76
N ILE A 95 4.91 -20.38 1.84
CA ILE A 95 5.16 -19.46 0.75
C ILE A 95 3.97 -18.52 0.56
N ILE A 96 4.26 -17.24 0.42
CA ILE A 96 3.33 -16.17 0.07
C ILE A 96 3.57 -15.84 -1.40
N LEU A 97 2.50 -15.81 -2.18
CA LEU A 97 2.50 -15.37 -3.56
C LEU A 97 1.64 -14.12 -3.68
N VAL A 98 2.20 -13.05 -4.25
CA VAL A 98 1.46 -11.82 -4.57
C VAL A 98 1.40 -11.70 -6.08
N LEU A 99 0.19 -11.61 -6.63
CA LEU A 99 -0.07 -11.41 -8.04
C LEU A 99 -0.42 -9.94 -8.30
N TYR A 100 0.29 -9.28 -9.20
CA TYR A 100 -0.07 -7.97 -9.73
C TYR A 100 -0.07 -8.02 -11.24
N VAL A 101 -1.23 -8.28 -11.84
CA VAL A 101 -1.37 -8.43 -13.30
C VAL A 101 -0.41 -9.50 -13.84
N ASP A 102 0.69 -9.11 -14.47
CA ASP A 102 1.76 -9.95 -15.03
C ASP A 102 2.88 -10.24 -14.03
N ASP A 103 3.12 -9.35 -13.08
CA ASP A 103 4.12 -9.51 -12.02
C ASP A 103 3.66 -10.51 -10.94
N ILE A 104 4.56 -11.41 -10.56
CA ILE A 104 4.40 -12.34 -9.44
C ILE A 104 5.57 -12.18 -8.48
N LEU A 105 5.27 -11.87 -7.23
CA LEU A 105 6.25 -11.84 -6.15
C LEU A 105 6.07 -13.06 -5.25
N LEU A 106 7.15 -13.81 -5.03
CA LEU A 106 7.19 -15.02 -4.21
C LEU A 106 8.06 -14.78 -2.98
N ALA A 107 7.46 -14.87 -1.80
CA ALA A 107 8.15 -14.83 -0.52
C ALA A 107 8.07 -16.19 0.17
N SER A 108 9.18 -16.93 0.26
CA SER A 108 9.19 -18.32 0.76
C SER A 108 10.09 -18.49 1.96
N SER A 109 9.65 -19.29 2.95
CA SER A 109 10.50 -19.69 4.08
C SER A 109 11.44 -20.86 3.73
N ASP A 110 11.33 -21.41 2.51
CA ASP A 110 12.10 -22.57 2.05
C ASP A 110 12.40 -22.48 0.55
N VAL A 111 13.66 -22.72 0.20
CA VAL A 111 14.16 -22.66 -1.19
C VAL A 111 13.56 -23.78 -2.05
N GLY A 112 13.33 -24.97 -1.48
CA GLY A 112 12.73 -26.10 -2.18
C GLY A 112 11.29 -25.81 -2.62
N LEU A 113 10.46 -25.32 -1.68
CA LEU A 113 9.09 -24.90 -1.92
C LEU A 113 8.99 -23.76 -2.94
N LEU A 114 9.96 -22.85 -2.91
CA LEU A 114 10.10 -21.77 -3.89
C LEU A 114 10.32 -22.34 -5.30
N HIS A 115 11.33 -23.20 -5.48
CA HIS A 115 11.61 -23.79 -6.79
C HIS A 115 10.51 -24.72 -7.29
N GLU A 116 9.84 -25.45 -6.41
CA GLU A 116 8.65 -26.24 -6.75
C GLU A 116 7.54 -25.34 -7.31
N THR A 117 7.27 -24.22 -6.64
CA THR A 117 6.26 -23.24 -7.06
C THR A 117 6.63 -22.60 -8.41
N LYS A 118 7.89 -22.19 -8.59
CA LYS A 118 8.39 -21.64 -9.87
C LYS A 118 8.25 -22.64 -11.03
N ARG A 119 8.60 -23.91 -10.81
CA ARG A 119 8.44 -24.98 -11.81
C ARG A 119 6.97 -25.22 -12.14
N PHE A 120 6.11 -25.22 -11.13
CA PHE A 120 4.67 -25.36 -11.36
C PHE A 120 4.13 -24.22 -12.22
N LEU A 121 4.42 -22.96 -11.87
CA LEU A 121 3.98 -21.79 -12.65
C LEU A 121 4.49 -21.86 -14.10
N SER A 122 5.77 -22.17 -14.29
CA SER A 122 6.41 -22.29 -15.62
C SER A 122 5.86 -23.46 -16.45
N SER A 123 5.28 -24.49 -15.80
CA SER A 123 4.60 -25.58 -16.51
C SER A 123 3.22 -25.19 -17.02
N LYS A 124 2.63 -24.10 -16.50
CA LYS A 124 1.26 -23.67 -16.80
C LYS A 124 1.18 -22.43 -17.68
N PHE A 125 2.17 -21.55 -17.56
CA PHE A 125 2.23 -20.28 -18.28
C PHE A 125 3.63 -20.07 -18.86
N ASP A 126 3.74 -19.26 -19.92
CA ASP A 126 5.04 -18.78 -20.38
C ASP A 126 5.56 -17.73 -19.38
N MET A 127 6.55 -18.13 -18.60
CA MET A 127 7.10 -17.36 -17.50
C MET A 127 8.49 -16.84 -17.83
N LYS A 128 8.78 -15.64 -17.37
CA LYS A 128 10.14 -15.12 -17.22
C LYS A 128 10.50 -15.14 -15.74
N ASP A 129 11.51 -15.94 -15.38
CA ASP A 129 12.05 -15.92 -14.02
C ASP A 129 13.05 -14.76 -13.90
N LEU A 130 12.79 -13.84 -12.97
CA LEU A 130 13.64 -12.67 -12.71
C LEU A 130 14.61 -12.90 -11.55
N GLY A 131 14.58 -14.07 -10.91
CA GLY A 131 15.45 -14.40 -9.78
C GLY A 131 15.08 -13.59 -8.55
N ASP A 132 16.09 -13.10 -7.83
CA ASP A 132 15.94 -12.22 -6.68
C ASP A 132 15.21 -10.93 -7.04
N ALA A 133 14.20 -10.58 -6.24
CA ALA A 133 13.42 -9.37 -6.48
C ALA A 133 14.27 -8.12 -6.25
N SER A 134 14.66 -7.47 -7.34
CA SER A 134 15.42 -6.21 -7.34
C SER A 134 14.50 -4.99 -7.57
N PHE A 135 13.32 -5.21 -8.14
CA PHE A 135 12.30 -4.18 -8.36
C PHE A 135 10.91 -4.79 -8.14
N VAL A 136 9.96 -3.99 -7.67
CA VAL A 136 8.54 -4.36 -7.65
C VAL A 136 7.72 -3.12 -7.92
N LEU A 137 6.88 -3.12 -8.96
CA LEU A 137 6.03 -1.98 -9.34
C LEU A 137 6.80 -0.63 -9.45
N GLY A 138 8.04 -0.68 -9.94
CA GLY A 138 8.92 0.50 -10.07
C GLY A 138 9.61 0.96 -8.77
N ILE A 139 9.42 0.24 -7.66
CA ILE A 139 10.16 0.44 -6.40
C ILE A 139 11.37 -0.47 -6.42
N GLN A 140 12.56 0.11 -6.27
CA GLN A 140 13.81 -0.64 -6.18
C GLN A 140 13.94 -1.29 -4.79
N ILE A 141 14.38 -2.54 -4.76
CA ILE A 141 14.62 -3.30 -3.54
C ILE A 141 16.13 -3.50 -3.39
N TYR A 142 16.65 -3.15 -2.22
CA TYR A 142 18.02 -3.48 -1.83
C TYR A 142 17.97 -4.37 -0.59
N ARG A 143 18.74 -5.45 -0.59
CA ARG A 143 18.78 -6.39 0.54
C ARG A 143 20.22 -6.65 0.97
N ASP A 144 20.45 -6.50 2.26
CA ASP A 144 21.68 -6.85 2.95
C ASP A 144 21.34 -7.86 4.06
N ARG A 145 21.54 -9.15 3.77
CA ARG A 145 21.21 -10.24 4.69
C ARG A 145 22.10 -10.25 5.94
N PRO A 146 23.43 -10.10 5.87
CA PRO A 146 24.27 -10.01 7.07
C PRO A 146 23.81 -8.96 8.08
N ARG A 147 23.33 -7.80 7.60
CA ARG A 147 22.79 -6.74 8.46
C ARG A 147 21.29 -6.90 8.75
N GLY A 148 20.60 -7.85 8.12
CA GLY A 148 19.15 -8.04 8.23
C GLY A 148 18.32 -6.91 7.64
N ILE A 149 18.85 -6.17 6.65
CA ILE A 149 18.24 -4.96 6.11
C ILE A 149 17.59 -5.23 4.75
N LEU A 150 16.36 -4.73 4.57
CA LEU A 150 15.68 -4.64 3.28
C LEU A 150 15.18 -3.21 3.07
N ARG A 151 15.70 -2.52 2.06
CA ARG A 151 15.37 -1.13 1.72
C ARG A 151 14.52 -1.05 0.48
N LEU A 152 13.62 -0.08 0.47
CA LEU A 152 12.80 0.28 -0.66
C LEU A 152 13.17 1.69 -1.12
N SER A 153 13.44 1.86 -2.42
CA SER A 153 13.84 3.14 -3.00
C SER A 153 12.94 3.52 -4.16
N GLN A 154 12.46 4.76 -4.13
CA GLN A 154 11.72 5.39 -5.23
C GLN A 154 12.57 6.42 -5.98
N LYS A 155 13.90 6.33 -5.91
CA LYS A 155 14.83 7.26 -6.57
C LYS A 155 14.46 7.47 -8.05
N ALA A 156 14.21 6.40 -8.80
CA ALA A 156 13.83 6.50 -10.21
C ALA A 156 12.54 7.30 -10.46
N TYR A 157 11.57 7.26 -9.53
CA TYR A 157 10.37 8.08 -9.62
C TYR A 157 10.68 9.55 -9.30
N ILE A 158 11.45 9.81 -8.25
CA ILE A 158 11.89 11.16 -7.87
C ILE A 158 12.66 11.82 -9.03
N ASP A 159 13.62 11.11 -9.61
CA ASP A 159 14.41 11.62 -10.75
C ASP A 159 13.53 11.95 -11.97
N LYS A 160 12.51 11.12 -12.25
CA LYS A 160 11.52 11.40 -13.31
C LYS A 160 10.70 12.65 -13.01
N VAL A 161 10.29 12.85 -11.76
CA VAL A 161 9.56 14.06 -11.33
C VAL A 161 10.46 15.29 -11.50
N LEU A 162 11.69 15.25 -11.00
CA LEU A 162 12.65 16.35 -11.14
C LEU A 162 12.88 16.71 -12.61
N SER A 163 13.11 15.71 -13.46
CA SER A 163 13.29 15.91 -14.90
C SER A 163 12.06 16.55 -15.55
N ARG A 164 10.85 16.06 -15.23
CA ARG A 164 9.58 16.61 -15.75
C ARG A 164 9.39 18.09 -15.42
N PHE A 165 9.85 18.54 -14.26
CA PHE A 165 9.72 19.93 -13.82
C PHE A 165 10.98 20.78 -14.07
N GLY A 166 11.99 20.25 -14.78
CA GLY A 166 13.23 20.97 -15.08
C GLY A 166 14.12 21.21 -13.85
N MET A 167 13.98 20.37 -12.82
CA MET A 167 14.66 20.47 -11.53
C MET A 167 15.80 19.46 -11.34
N SER A 168 16.27 18.79 -12.40
CA SER A 168 17.31 17.74 -12.28
C SER A 168 18.61 18.19 -11.62
N ASN A 169 18.92 19.50 -11.69
CA ASN A 169 20.13 20.09 -11.10
C ASN A 169 19.83 20.92 -9.84
N CYS A 170 18.65 20.77 -9.24
CA CYS A 170 18.34 21.49 -8.01
C CYS A 170 19.24 21.01 -6.85
N ALA A 171 19.73 21.93 -6.04
CA ALA A 171 20.45 21.56 -4.83
C ALA A 171 19.49 20.86 -3.84
N PRO A 172 19.93 19.79 -3.17
CA PRO A 172 19.13 19.18 -2.11
C PRO A 172 18.90 20.20 -1.00
N GLY A 173 17.65 20.33 -0.54
CA GLY A 173 17.26 21.20 0.55
C GLY A 173 16.56 20.42 1.65
N ASN A 174 16.94 20.65 2.91
CA ASN A 174 16.40 19.92 4.07
C ASN A 174 14.94 20.27 4.40
N THR A 175 14.41 21.32 3.78
CA THR A 175 13.04 21.82 3.98
C THR A 175 12.58 22.56 2.73
N HIS A 176 11.34 22.33 2.31
CA HIS A 176 10.70 23.10 1.22
C HIS A 176 10.51 24.59 1.55
N VAL A 177 10.54 24.94 2.83
CA VAL A 177 10.39 26.30 3.36
C VAL A 177 11.35 26.48 4.54
N ALA A 178 12.28 27.43 4.44
CA ALA A 178 13.19 27.80 5.51
C ALA A 178 12.64 28.97 6.35
N LYS A 179 13.05 29.04 7.62
CA LYS A 179 12.78 30.21 8.47
C LYS A 179 13.51 31.43 7.87
N GLY A 180 12.76 32.35 7.27
CA GLY A 180 13.30 33.54 6.60
C GLY A 180 12.93 33.65 5.12
N ASP A 181 12.32 32.61 4.54
CA ASP A 181 11.75 32.69 3.20
C ASP A 181 10.71 33.81 3.14
N LYS A 182 10.95 34.78 2.25
CA LYS A 182 10.04 35.90 2.02
C LYS A 182 9.01 35.48 0.99
N PHE A 183 7.88 34.99 1.48
CA PHE A 183 6.72 34.75 0.64
C PHE A 183 6.09 36.07 0.20
N SER A 184 5.74 36.15 -1.08
CA SER A 184 4.99 37.28 -1.62
C SER A 184 3.50 36.99 -1.61
N LEU A 185 2.67 38.04 -1.64
CA LEU A 185 1.22 37.94 -1.86
C LEU A 185 0.88 37.21 -3.16
N HIS A 186 1.80 37.12 -4.13
CA HIS A 186 1.62 36.35 -5.36
C HIS A 186 1.77 34.84 -5.19
N GLN A 187 2.37 34.38 -4.09
CA GLN A 187 2.47 32.97 -3.71
C GLN A 187 1.39 32.56 -2.72
N CYS A 188 0.63 33.52 -2.18
CA CYS A 188 -0.60 33.21 -1.46
C CYS A 188 -1.57 32.46 -2.38
N PRO A 189 -2.29 31.44 -1.87
CA PRO A 189 -3.33 30.76 -2.63
C PRO A 189 -4.32 31.81 -3.18
N LYS A 190 -4.40 31.91 -4.51
CA LYS A 190 -5.19 32.97 -5.19
C LYS A 190 -6.66 32.60 -5.38
N ASN A 191 -7.03 31.35 -5.09
CA ASN A 191 -8.37 30.82 -5.27
C ASN A 191 -8.92 30.33 -3.93
N GLU A 192 -10.25 30.39 -3.74
CA GLU A 192 -10.99 29.81 -2.60
C GLU A 192 -10.79 28.30 -2.38
N LEU A 193 -9.98 27.64 -3.20
CA LEU A 193 -9.65 26.22 -3.13
C LEU A 193 -8.70 25.84 -1.98
N ASP A 194 -8.12 26.82 -1.28
CA ASP A 194 -7.50 26.56 0.02
C ASP A 194 -8.58 26.47 1.11
N ASN A 195 -9.41 25.44 0.94
CA ASN A 195 -10.43 25.07 1.90
C ASN A 195 -9.75 24.91 3.26
N ARG A 196 -10.28 25.56 4.30
CA ARG A 196 -9.82 25.52 5.71
C ARG A 196 -9.95 24.12 6.36
N ARG A 197 -9.58 23.08 5.61
CA ARG A 197 -9.71 21.67 5.96
C ARG A 197 -8.40 21.18 6.51
N SER A 198 -8.47 20.49 7.64
CA SER A 198 -7.32 19.84 8.26
C SER A 198 -6.81 18.68 7.40
N THR A 199 -5.58 18.24 7.67
CA THR A 199 -5.01 17.03 7.06
C THR A 199 -5.17 15.87 8.03
N SER A 200 -5.83 14.79 7.61
CA SER A 200 -5.82 13.52 8.33
C SER A 200 -4.56 12.76 7.98
N SER A 201 -3.86 12.25 9.00
CA SER A 201 -2.79 11.29 8.78
C SER A 201 -2.78 10.19 9.82
N TYR A 202 -2.16 9.07 9.47
CA TYR A 202 -1.85 7.98 10.38
C TYR A 202 -0.71 7.14 9.82
N ILE A 203 -0.05 6.41 10.72
CA ILE A 203 1.01 5.46 10.39
C ILE A 203 0.74 4.19 11.21
N PHE A 204 0.83 3.03 10.55
CA PHE A 204 0.81 1.71 11.17
C PHE A 204 2.20 1.11 11.12
N MET A 205 2.66 0.66 12.28
CA MET A 205 3.94 0.00 12.47
C MET A 205 3.76 -1.50 12.57
N LEU A 206 4.68 -2.28 12.01
CA LEU A 206 4.76 -3.73 12.18
C LEU A 206 6.24 -4.12 12.23
N ALA A 207 6.61 -4.93 13.24
CA ALA A 207 8.01 -5.33 13.47
C ALA A 207 8.99 -4.14 13.60
N GLY A 208 8.53 -3.01 14.17
CA GLY A 208 9.34 -1.81 14.39
C GLY A 208 9.38 -0.83 13.22
N GLU A 209 8.79 -1.18 12.07
CA GLU A 209 8.91 -0.41 10.83
C GLU A 209 7.53 0.07 10.32
N ALA A 210 7.49 1.21 9.61
CA ALA A 210 6.25 1.71 9.02
C ALA A 210 5.83 0.82 7.83
N VAL A 211 4.63 0.23 7.90
CA VAL A 211 4.12 -0.67 6.86
C VAL A 211 2.91 -0.13 6.11
N SER A 212 2.22 0.86 6.67
CA SER A 212 1.11 1.52 6.01
C SER A 212 0.92 2.91 6.58
N TRP A 213 0.68 3.90 5.73
CA TRP A 213 0.47 5.28 6.13
C TRP A 213 -0.48 5.98 5.18
N LYS A 214 -1.02 7.10 5.63
CA LYS A 214 -1.82 8.00 4.80
C LYS A 214 -1.61 9.44 5.25
N SER A 215 -1.59 10.36 4.29
CA SER A 215 -1.75 11.79 4.53
C SER A 215 -2.70 12.35 3.47
N VAL A 216 -3.82 12.92 3.90
CA VAL A 216 -4.84 13.45 2.99
C VAL A 216 -5.54 14.66 3.60
N LYS A 217 -5.84 15.67 2.78
CA LYS A 217 -6.75 16.76 3.19
C LYS A 217 -8.13 16.15 3.49
N GLN A 218 -8.72 16.51 4.62
CA GLN A 218 -10.06 16.09 5.00
C GLN A 218 -11.08 16.56 3.98
N THR A 219 -12.18 15.82 3.84
CA THR A 219 -13.31 16.21 2.98
C THR A 219 -14.18 17.28 3.63
N LEU A 220 -14.26 17.28 4.96
CA LEU A 220 -15.02 18.23 5.76
C LEU A 220 -14.11 19.31 6.38
N ILE A 221 -14.69 20.46 6.68
CA ILE A 221 -14.05 21.49 7.52
C ILE A 221 -14.37 21.13 8.97
N ALA A 222 -13.35 20.78 9.74
CA ALA A 222 -13.49 20.58 11.17
C ALA A 222 -13.64 21.94 11.87
N SER A 223 -14.60 22.03 12.79
CA SER A 223 -14.86 23.23 13.58
C SER A 223 -13.94 23.34 14.81
N SER A 224 -13.18 22.28 15.13
CA SER A 224 -12.18 22.27 16.19
C SER A 224 -11.03 21.30 15.89
N THR A 225 -9.88 21.50 16.55
CA THR A 225 -8.75 20.56 16.47
C THR A 225 -9.13 19.17 16.97
N MET A 226 -9.93 19.09 18.05
CA MET A 226 -10.42 17.80 18.55
C MET A 226 -11.25 17.07 17.49
N GLU A 227 -12.11 17.78 16.75
CA GLU A 227 -12.91 17.18 15.69
C GLU A 227 -12.02 16.68 14.54
N ALA A 228 -11.04 17.47 14.11
CA ALA A 228 -10.10 17.08 13.08
C ALA A 228 -9.34 15.79 13.45
N GLU A 229 -8.86 15.69 14.69
CA GLU A 229 -8.15 14.51 15.21
C GLU A 229 -9.07 13.30 15.37
N PHE A 230 -10.33 13.52 15.76
CA PHE A 230 -11.32 12.44 15.84
C PHE A 230 -11.70 11.89 14.46
N ILE A 231 -11.75 12.74 13.43
CA ILE A 231 -11.90 12.34 12.03
C ILE A 231 -10.68 11.51 11.58
N ALA A 232 -9.46 11.91 11.95
CA ALA A 232 -8.26 11.13 11.67
C ALA A 232 -8.31 9.75 12.36
N CYS A 233 -8.77 9.67 13.62
CA CYS A 233 -9.00 8.40 14.32
C CYS A 233 -10.03 7.51 13.62
N TYR A 234 -11.08 8.10 13.03
CA TYR A 234 -12.04 7.36 12.21
C TYR A 234 -11.39 6.72 10.98
N GLU A 235 -10.61 7.49 10.22
CA GLU A 235 -9.90 6.96 9.05
C GLU A 235 -8.87 5.90 9.44
N ALA A 236 -8.10 6.16 10.51
CA ALA A 236 -7.13 5.22 11.04
C ALA A 236 -7.82 3.93 11.50
N SER A 237 -8.93 3.99 12.23
CA SER A 237 -9.63 2.79 12.68
C SER A 237 -10.19 1.94 11.53
N ASN A 238 -10.67 2.55 10.44
CA ASN A 238 -11.08 1.82 9.25
C ASN A 238 -9.92 1.03 8.64
N HIS A 239 -8.80 1.71 8.37
CA HIS A 239 -7.63 1.08 7.75
C HIS A 239 -6.99 0.07 8.71
N GLY A 240 -6.81 0.42 9.98
CA GLY A 240 -6.22 -0.45 10.98
C GLY A 240 -6.99 -1.75 11.19
N ILE A 241 -8.32 -1.72 11.19
CA ILE A 241 -9.14 -2.95 11.26
C ILE A 241 -8.93 -3.80 10.00
N TRP A 242 -8.93 -3.20 8.82
CA TRP A 242 -8.63 -3.90 7.57
C TRP A 242 -7.24 -4.54 7.62
N LEU A 243 -6.22 -3.79 8.02
CA LEU A 243 -4.82 -4.24 8.11
C LEU A 243 -4.66 -5.36 9.13
N ARG A 244 -5.30 -5.27 10.29
CA ARG A 244 -5.35 -6.34 11.29
C ARG A 244 -5.94 -7.61 10.71
N ASN A 245 -7.08 -7.50 10.02
CA ASN A 245 -7.75 -8.65 9.42
C ASN A 245 -6.86 -9.26 8.33
N PHE A 246 -6.24 -8.43 7.50
CA PHE A 246 -5.28 -8.85 6.47
C PHE A 246 -4.13 -9.67 7.08
N ILE A 247 -3.42 -9.11 8.07
CA ILE A 247 -2.29 -9.77 8.72
C ILE A 247 -2.71 -11.06 9.45
N THR A 248 -3.84 -11.04 10.15
CA THR A 248 -4.37 -12.24 10.84
C THR A 248 -4.67 -13.37 9.85
N ARG A 249 -5.14 -13.03 8.63
CA ARG A 249 -5.43 -14.02 7.58
C ARG A 249 -4.17 -14.62 6.94
N LEU A 250 -3.00 -13.98 7.09
CA LEU A 250 -1.74 -14.58 6.66
C LEU A 250 -1.33 -15.77 7.54
N ARG A 251 -1.80 -15.85 8.80
CA ARG A 251 -1.51 -16.97 9.72
C ARG A 251 -0.01 -17.24 9.97
N ILE A 252 0.84 -16.25 9.69
CA ILE A 252 2.29 -16.31 9.90
C ILE A 252 2.68 -15.53 11.15
N VAL A 253 1.89 -14.49 11.50
CA VAL A 253 2.09 -13.66 12.69
C VAL A 253 1.27 -14.25 13.84
N ASP A 254 1.88 -14.41 15.02
CA ASP A 254 1.28 -15.05 16.21
C ASP A 254 -0.01 -14.37 16.70
N GLY A 255 -0.18 -13.09 16.35
CA GLY A 255 -1.40 -12.34 16.57
C GLY A 255 -1.16 -10.84 16.46
N VAL A 256 -2.25 -10.09 16.39
CA VAL A 256 -2.24 -8.64 16.55
C VAL A 256 -2.96 -8.32 17.85
N GLU A 257 -2.42 -7.38 18.64
CA GLU A 257 -3.02 -6.94 19.91
C GLU A 257 -4.50 -6.57 19.73
N LYS A 258 -5.33 -6.98 20.69
CA LYS A 258 -6.77 -6.70 20.74
C LYS A 258 -7.11 -6.07 22.11
N PRO A 259 -7.77 -4.91 22.14
CA PRO A 259 -8.21 -4.09 21.00
C PRO A 259 -7.04 -3.54 20.16
N LEU A 260 -7.30 -3.16 18.90
CA LEU A 260 -6.28 -2.49 18.09
C LEU A 260 -6.00 -1.10 18.67
N ARG A 261 -4.78 -0.88 19.15
CA ARG A 261 -4.37 0.39 19.74
C ARG A 261 -4.11 1.46 18.67
N ILE A 262 -4.73 2.62 18.83
CA ILE A 262 -4.52 3.82 18.03
C ILE A 262 -4.10 4.94 18.97
N ASN A 263 -2.88 5.43 18.77
CA ASN A 263 -2.36 6.54 19.56
C ASN A 263 -2.80 7.89 18.94
N CYS A 264 -3.24 8.82 19.78
CA CYS A 264 -3.63 10.19 19.41
C CYS A 264 -3.04 11.15 20.44
N ASP A 265 -2.52 12.30 20.05
CA ASP A 265 -1.94 13.28 20.97
C ASP A 265 -2.97 14.31 21.47
N ASN A 266 -4.17 14.29 20.90
CA ASN A 266 -5.27 15.12 21.35
C ASN A 266 -6.06 14.45 22.47
N LYS A 267 -5.79 14.88 23.71
CA LYS A 267 -6.46 14.36 24.91
C LYS A 267 -7.98 14.50 24.87
N ALA A 268 -8.51 15.56 24.26
CA ALA A 268 -9.95 15.74 24.15
C ALA A 268 -10.57 14.73 23.17
N ALA A 269 -9.90 14.39 22.08
CA ALA A 269 -10.36 13.36 21.13
C ALA A 269 -10.35 11.96 21.78
N GLU A 270 -9.30 11.63 22.55
CA GLU A 270 -9.21 10.38 23.30
C GLU A 270 -10.30 10.26 24.40
N LEU A 271 -10.55 11.32 25.16
CA LEU A 271 -11.64 11.34 26.13
C LEU A 271 -13.01 11.23 25.44
N TYR A 272 -13.18 11.93 24.31
CA TYR A 272 -14.42 11.90 23.55
C TYR A 272 -14.71 10.51 22.98
N SER A 273 -13.70 9.76 22.53
CA SER A 273 -13.88 8.40 22.00
C SER A 273 -14.38 7.41 23.07
N LYS A 274 -14.07 7.65 24.34
CA LYS A 274 -14.43 6.79 25.48
C LYS A 274 -15.74 7.20 26.16
N ASN A 275 -16.24 8.40 25.89
CA ASN A 275 -17.40 8.96 26.58
C ASN A 275 -18.64 9.01 25.67
N ASN A 276 -19.78 8.57 26.20
CA ASN A 276 -21.08 8.61 25.51
C ASN A 276 -21.86 9.91 25.77
N ARG A 277 -21.37 10.77 26.67
CA ARG A 277 -22.02 12.06 26.93
C ARG A 277 -21.81 12.99 25.73
N SER A 278 -22.91 13.37 25.09
CA SER A 278 -22.94 14.49 24.16
C SER A 278 -22.68 15.78 24.95
N SER A 279 -21.70 16.55 24.51
CA SER A 279 -21.52 17.94 24.93
C SER A 279 -22.07 18.86 23.85
N SER A 280 -22.51 20.07 24.22
CA SER A 280 -22.89 21.12 23.25
C SER A 280 -21.79 21.40 22.22
N LYS A 281 -20.52 21.21 22.60
CA LYS A 281 -19.33 21.34 21.74
C LYS A 281 -19.06 20.13 20.83
N SER A 282 -19.86 19.07 20.88
CA SER A 282 -19.67 17.87 20.05
C SER A 282 -20.89 17.52 19.19
N ASN A 283 -21.97 18.31 19.28
CA ASN A 283 -23.22 18.06 18.55
C ASN A 283 -23.10 18.30 17.04
N HIS A 284 -22.06 19.01 16.60
CA HIS A 284 -21.79 19.24 15.18
C HIS A 284 -21.03 18.09 14.50
N ILE A 285 -20.52 17.13 15.27
CA ILE A 285 -19.77 16.00 14.70
C ILE A 285 -20.75 15.07 13.99
N ASP A 286 -20.47 14.85 12.71
CA ASP A 286 -21.26 13.99 11.85
C ASP A 286 -21.35 12.55 12.40
N ILE A 287 -22.55 11.97 12.36
CA ILE A 287 -22.91 10.70 13.01
C ILE A 287 -21.97 9.57 12.56
N LYS A 288 -21.51 9.59 11.30
CA LYS A 288 -20.61 8.57 10.77
C LYS A 288 -19.31 8.42 11.57
N PHE A 289 -18.82 9.48 12.20
CA PHE A 289 -17.58 9.44 12.98
C PHE A 289 -17.80 8.82 14.37
N LEU A 290 -19.05 8.75 14.85
CA LEU A 290 -19.38 8.09 16.11
C LEU A 290 -19.16 6.57 16.07
N VAL A 291 -18.99 5.98 14.88
CA VAL A 291 -18.53 4.58 14.71
C VAL A 291 -17.24 4.31 15.48
N VAL A 292 -16.35 5.31 15.66
CA VAL A 292 -15.16 5.14 16.50
C VAL A 292 -15.54 4.78 17.94
N LYS A 293 -16.59 5.42 18.49
CA LYS A 293 -17.06 5.12 19.86
C LYS A 293 -17.62 3.71 19.97
N GLU A 294 -18.39 3.27 18.98
CA GLU A 294 -18.92 1.91 18.91
C GLU A 294 -17.79 0.87 18.86
N ARG A 295 -16.74 1.13 18.07
CA ARG A 295 -15.54 0.28 18.00
C ARG A 295 -14.75 0.24 19.30
N VAL A 296 -14.71 1.35 20.05
CA VAL A 296 -14.11 1.39 21.38
C VAL A 296 -14.94 0.59 22.39
N GLN A 297 -16.26 0.78 22.39
CA GLN A 297 -17.18 0.04 23.28
C GLN A 297 -17.17 -1.47 23.02
N SER A 298 -17.09 -1.87 21.75
CA SER A 298 -17.01 -3.28 21.34
C SER A 298 -15.60 -3.87 21.42
N LEU A 299 -14.63 -3.14 21.99
CA LEU A 299 -13.23 -3.55 22.14
C LEU A 299 -12.57 -3.96 20.81
N GLN A 300 -13.02 -3.37 19.70
CA GLN A 300 -12.37 -3.55 18.41
C GLN A 300 -11.13 -2.65 18.28
N VAL A 301 -11.17 -1.45 18.86
CA VAL A 301 -10.06 -0.49 18.88
C VAL A 301 -9.95 0.17 20.26
N SER A 302 -8.75 0.58 20.66
CA SER A 302 -8.54 1.48 21.80
C SER A 302 -7.90 2.77 21.30
N ILE A 303 -8.45 3.92 21.71
CA ILE A 303 -7.80 5.21 21.47
C ILE A 303 -7.04 5.58 22.74
N GLU A 304 -5.74 5.80 22.61
CA GLU A 304 -4.85 6.09 23.73
C GLU A 304 -4.10 7.40 23.48
N HIS A 305 -3.92 8.16 24.56
CA HIS A 305 -3.19 9.41 24.48
C HIS A 305 -1.68 9.13 24.45
N ILE A 306 -0.96 9.74 23.50
CA ILE A 306 0.50 9.76 23.46
C ILE A 306 1.01 11.20 23.47
N SER A 307 2.24 11.45 23.93
CA SER A 307 2.83 12.79 23.83
C SER A 307 3.01 13.19 22.37
N THR A 308 2.77 14.48 22.04
CA THR A 308 3.08 15.05 20.72
C THR A 308 4.53 14.81 20.30
N ASN A 309 5.48 14.82 21.24
CA ASN A 309 6.90 14.52 20.95
C ASN A 309 7.14 13.08 20.50
N SER A 310 6.16 12.18 20.66
CA SER A 310 6.21 10.79 20.22
C SER A 310 5.19 10.51 19.10
N MET A 311 4.49 11.53 18.61
CA MET A 311 3.50 11.39 17.55
C MET A 311 4.18 11.30 16.18
N ILE A 312 4.62 10.10 15.81
CA ILE A 312 5.33 9.89 14.54
C ILE A 312 4.54 10.31 13.30
N ALA A 313 3.21 10.47 13.37
CA ALA A 313 2.40 10.93 12.25
C ALA A 313 2.49 12.45 11.99
N ASP A 314 3.03 13.24 12.93
CA ASP A 314 3.10 14.71 12.81
C ASP A 314 3.79 15.24 11.54
N PRO A 315 4.92 14.67 11.06
CA PRO A 315 5.55 15.09 9.81
C PRO A 315 4.62 15.02 8.59
N LEU A 316 3.54 14.23 8.67
CA LEU A 316 2.58 14.05 7.59
C LEU A 316 1.48 15.12 7.56
N THR A 317 1.28 15.90 8.62
CA THR A 317 0.20 16.90 8.72
C THR A 317 0.72 18.33 8.80
N LYS A 318 1.92 18.53 9.35
CA LYS A 318 2.47 19.86 9.65
C LYS A 318 3.98 19.91 9.46
N GLY A 319 4.49 21.11 9.18
CA GLY A 319 5.93 21.37 9.19
C GLY A 319 6.48 21.32 10.62
N LEU A 320 7.61 20.63 10.80
CA LEU A 320 8.26 20.46 12.10
C LEU A 320 9.68 21.06 12.10
N PRO A 321 10.21 21.45 13.27
CA PRO A 321 11.63 21.79 13.40
C PRO A 321 12.51 20.62 12.90
N PRO A 322 13.63 20.90 12.20
CA PRO A 322 14.43 19.86 11.56
C PRO A 322 14.80 18.69 12.48
N LYS A 323 15.25 18.96 13.71
CA LYS A 323 15.62 17.91 14.66
C LYS A 323 14.47 16.94 14.95
N VAL A 324 13.29 17.48 15.25
CA VAL A 324 12.07 16.69 15.58
C VAL A 324 11.60 15.92 14.34
N TYR A 325 11.66 16.54 13.16
CA TYR A 325 11.36 15.87 11.90
C TYR A 325 12.26 14.65 11.68
N HIS A 326 13.58 14.81 11.81
CA HIS A 326 14.53 13.71 11.62
C HIS A 326 14.33 12.59 12.63
N GLU A 327 14.07 12.93 13.90
CA GLU A 327 13.75 11.94 14.93
C GLU A 327 12.50 11.12 14.54
N HIS A 328 11.38 11.75 14.16
CA HIS A 328 10.18 11.02 13.77
C HIS A 328 10.37 10.18 12.51
N VAL A 329 11.04 10.72 11.49
CA VAL A 329 11.31 10.04 10.21
C VAL A 329 12.21 8.82 10.42
N THR A 330 13.19 8.91 11.34
CA THR A 330 14.00 7.76 11.75
C THR A 330 13.15 6.68 12.42
N HIS A 331 12.21 7.05 13.30
CA HIS A 331 11.27 6.11 13.92
C HIS A 331 10.28 5.49 12.92
N MET A 332 10.09 6.07 11.72
CA MET A 332 9.32 5.45 10.65
C MET A 332 10.11 4.39 9.87
N GLY A 333 11.44 4.30 10.07
CA GLY A 333 12.32 3.45 9.26
C GLY A 333 12.94 4.15 8.04
N VAL A 334 12.80 5.47 7.94
CA VAL A 334 13.38 6.23 6.83
C VAL A 334 14.78 6.67 7.21
N VAL A 335 15.75 6.27 6.39
CA VAL A 335 17.18 6.50 6.60
C VAL A 335 17.80 7.18 5.39
N HIS A 336 18.84 7.99 5.61
CA HIS A 336 19.60 8.55 4.50
C HIS A 336 20.39 7.44 3.81
N ILE A 337 20.52 7.53 2.48
CA ILE A 337 21.22 6.50 1.72
C ILE A 337 22.71 6.38 2.11
N ASP A 338 23.32 7.50 2.50
CA ASP A 338 24.74 7.57 2.87
C ASP A 338 25.03 6.99 4.27
N ASP A 339 24.11 7.13 5.23
CA ASP A 339 24.24 6.51 6.56
C ASP A 339 24.20 4.97 6.47
N VAL A 340 23.70 4.51 5.31
CA VAL A 340 23.38 3.15 4.87
C VAL A 340 24.51 2.28 4.29
N LEU A 341 25.47 2.96 3.68
CA LEU A 341 26.44 2.40 2.72
C LEU A 341 27.86 2.26 3.30
N VAL A 342 28.01 2.47 4.61
CA VAL A 342 29.25 2.18 5.37
C VAL A 342 29.30 0.72 5.78
#